data_AF-H0EZN7-F1
#
_entry.id   AF-H0EZN7-F1
#
_cell.length_a   1.000
_cell.length_b   1.000
_cell.length_c   1.000
_cell.angle_alpha   90.00
_cell.angle_beta   90.00
_cell.angle_gamma   90.00
#
_symmetry.space_group_name_H-M   'P 1'
#
loop_
_entity.id
_entity.type
_entity.pdbx_description
1 polymer ?
#
loop_
_entity_poly.entity_id
_entity_poly.type
_entity_poly.pdbx_seq_one_letter_code
_entity_poly.pdbx_strand_id
1 'polypeptide(L)'
;MAQTQYPEFLYHVKRTVTDFHEDKSGATRTTDILATFTDLPAAKKAAYGALESEGYLRDDFESYESKAETEQWSHGDGVLVFAKAPAGQEFEVYLDTKPNDLKFEGNEAGQVEGNLHYGM
;
A
#
# COMPACT_ATOMS: atom_id res chain seq x y z
N MET A 1 -34.37 12.15 6.34
CA MET A 1 -33.67 10.95 6.85
C MET A 1 -32.47 10.73 5.96
N ALA A 2 -31.25 11.02 6.42
CA ALA A 2 -30.05 10.69 5.65
C ALA A 2 -29.84 9.17 5.75
N GLN A 3 -29.86 8.47 4.63
CA GLN A 3 -29.38 7.09 4.60
C GLN A 3 -27.87 7.14 4.81
N THR A 4 -27.37 6.64 5.93
CA THR A 4 -25.94 6.39 6.12
C THR A 4 -25.56 5.27 5.15
N GLN A 5 -25.22 5.64 3.92
CA GLN A 5 -24.73 4.72 2.90
C GLN A 5 -23.26 4.45 3.22
N TYR A 6 -22.99 3.30 3.84
CA TYR A 6 -21.63 2.85 4.05
C TYR A 6 -20.98 2.53 2.69
N PRO A 7 -19.70 2.87 2.49
CA PRO A 7 -18.96 2.45 1.32
C PRO A 7 -18.88 0.93 1.25
N GLU A 8 -19.07 0.37 0.05
CA GLU A 8 -19.15 -1.08 -0.18
C GLU A 8 -17.80 -1.79 0.01
N PHE A 9 -16.70 -1.06 -0.15
CA PHE A 9 -15.35 -1.61 -0.13
C PHE A 9 -14.42 -0.86 0.84
N LEU A 10 -13.43 -1.59 1.32
CA LEU A 10 -12.24 -1.09 2.00
C LEU A 10 -11.02 -1.32 1.10
N TYR A 11 -10.12 -0.36 1.13
CA TYR A 11 -8.89 -0.34 0.38
C TYR A 11 -7.72 -0.30 1.36
N HIS A 12 -7.01 -1.41 1.47
CA HIS A 12 -5.86 -1.53 2.34
C HIS A 12 -4.60 -1.16 1.56
N VAL A 13 -3.89 -0.12 2.01
CA VAL A 13 -2.55 0.19 1.52
C VAL A 13 -1.58 -0.74 2.23
N LYS A 14 -0.95 -1.62 1.45
CA LYS A 14 0.03 -2.58 1.95
C LYS A 14 1.38 -2.29 1.33
N ARG A 15 2.43 -2.56 2.08
CA ARG A 15 3.79 -2.54 1.59
C ARG A 15 4.42 -3.89 1.83
N THR A 16 5.00 -4.46 0.79
CA THR A 16 5.85 -5.63 0.92
C THR A 16 7.30 -5.23 0.68
N VAL A 17 8.18 -5.60 1.60
CA VAL A 17 9.63 -5.48 1.43
C VAL A 17 10.19 -6.88 1.26
N THR A 18 10.88 -7.12 0.14
CA THR A 18 11.62 -8.35 -0.11
C THR A 18 13.11 -8.05 0.04
N ASP A 19 13.71 -8.61 1.08
CA ASP A 19 15.12 -8.48 1.39
C ASP A 19 15.90 -9.70 0.86
N PHE A 20 16.82 -9.45 -0.07
CA PHE A 20 17.70 -10.45 -0.67
C PHE A 20 19.11 -10.47 -0.05
N HIS A 21 19.37 -9.64 0.97
CA HIS A 21 20.68 -9.49 1.60
C HIS A 21 20.94 -10.56 2.67
N GLU A 22 19.91 -11.08 3.34
CA GLU A 22 20.06 -12.07 4.42
C GLU A 22 19.99 -13.53 3.94
N ASP A 23 21.15 -14.18 4.04
CA ASP A 23 21.46 -15.62 4.04
C ASP A 23 21.66 -16.34 2.70
N LYS A 24 22.60 -17.31 2.71
CA LYS A 24 23.00 -18.17 1.59
C LYS A 24 21.87 -19.08 1.04
N SER A 25 20.63 -18.93 1.51
CA SER A 25 19.52 -19.86 1.25
C SER A 25 18.18 -19.24 0.82
N GLY A 26 17.97 -17.92 0.83
CA GLY A 26 16.70 -17.35 0.35
C GLY A 26 16.52 -15.83 0.54
N ALA A 27 15.32 -15.33 0.19
CA ALA A 27 14.89 -13.95 0.39
C ALA A 27 13.84 -13.88 1.51
N THR A 28 13.89 -12.83 2.35
CA THR A 28 12.89 -12.58 3.39
C THR A 28 11.84 -11.60 2.88
N ARG A 29 10.55 -11.95 3.00
CA ARG A 29 9.44 -11.09 2.56
C ARG A 29 8.59 -10.66 3.76
N THR A 30 8.56 -9.36 4.04
CA THR A 30 7.76 -8.75 5.11
C THR A 30 6.64 -7.92 4.51
N THR A 31 5.41 -8.08 4.97
CA THR A 31 4.26 -7.32 4.48
C THR A 31 3.58 -6.57 5.62
N ASP A 32 3.56 -5.24 5.50
CA ASP A 32 2.94 -4.32 6.45
C ASP A 32 1.65 -3.74 5.86
N ILE A 33 0.68 -3.49 6.74
CA ILE A 33 -0.55 -2.76 6.38
C ILE A 33 -0.39 -1.34 6.90
N LEU A 34 -0.20 -0.39 5.99
CA LEU A 34 0.13 0.99 6.34
C LEU A 34 -1.12 1.78 6.74
N ALA A 35 -2.21 1.59 5.99
CA ALA A 35 -3.47 2.28 6.23
C ALA A 35 -4.64 1.58 5.54
N THR A 36 -5.86 1.89 5.98
CA THR A 36 -7.11 1.45 5.32
C THR A 36 -7.98 2.63 5.03
N PHE A 37 -8.59 2.62 3.85
CA PHE A 37 -9.46 3.68 3.38
C PHE A 37 -10.80 3.12 2.92
N THR A 38 -11.82 3.94 3.04
CA THR A 38 -13.14 3.71 2.43
C THR A 38 -13.26 4.33 1.04
N ASP A 39 -12.30 5.17 0.65
CA ASP A 39 -12.26 5.89 -0.62
C ASP A 39 -11.05 5.46 -1.46
N LEU A 40 -11.29 5.02 -2.70
CA LEU A 40 -10.23 4.54 -3.58
C LEU A 40 -9.25 5.65 -3.99
N PRO A 41 -9.68 6.86 -4.42
CA PRO A 41 -8.78 7.99 -4.65
C PRO A 41 -7.86 8.29 -3.46
N ALA A 42 -8.40 8.34 -2.23
CA ALA A 42 -7.61 8.55 -1.02
C ALA A 42 -6.59 7.43 -0.80
N ALA A 43 -7.00 6.17 -0.95
CA ALA A 43 -6.11 5.02 -0.84
C ALA A 43 -4.96 5.07 -1.85
N LYS A 44 -5.25 5.42 -3.11
CA LYS A 44 -4.23 5.57 -4.16
C LYS A 44 -3.25 6.69 -3.82
N LYS A 45 -3.76 7.86 -3.40
CA LYS A 45 -2.91 8.99 -2.99
C LYS A 45 -1.96 8.58 -1.85
N ALA A 46 -2.48 7.87 -0.85
CA ALA A 46 -1.67 7.36 0.26
C ALA A 46 -0.65 6.32 -0.21
N ALA A 47 -1.03 5.40 -1.10
CA ALA A 47 -0.11 4.40 -1.65
C ALA A 47 1.06 5.04 -2.43
N TYR A 48 0.81 6.07 -3.25
CA TYR A 48 1.87 6.75 -4.00
C TYR A 48 2.86 7.52 -3.10
N GLY A 49 2.40 8.00 -1.94
CA GLY A 49 3.24 8.70 -0.94
C GLY A 49 3.71 7.81 0.22
N ALA A 50 3.47 6.50 0.15
CA ALA A 50 3.69 5.60 1.28
C ALA A 50 5.16 5.54 1.72
N LEU A 51 6.07 5.36 0.76
CA LEU A 51 7.51 5.26 1.05
C LEU A 51 8.06 6.59 1.61
N GLU A 52 7.63 7.73 1.05
CA GLU A 52 7.99 9.05 1.59
C GLU A 52 7.47 9.26 3.02
N SER A 53 6.24 8.80 3.29
CA SER A 53 5.63 8.88 4.63
C SER A 53 6.37 8.04 5.67
N GLU A 54 7.04 6.97 5.25
CA GLU A 54 7.91 6.15 6.09
C GLU A 54 9.35 6.69 6.19
N GLY A 55 9.66 7.79 5.48
CA GLY A 55 10.96 8.48 5.53
C GLY A 55 11.93 8.11 4.41
N TYR A 56 11.51 7.34 3.41
CA TYR A 56 12.33 7.04 2.23
C TYR A 56 12.17 8.13 1.17
N LEU A 57 13.29 8.67 0.70
CA LEU A 57 13.32 9.58 -0.43
C LEU A 57 13.46 8.80 -1.74
N ARG A 58 12.99 9.37 -2.85
CA ARG A 58 13.13 8.75 -4.18
C ARG A 58 14.59 8.48 -4.53
N ASP A 59 15.50 9.34 -4.10
CA ASP A 59 16.94 9.24 -4.32
C ASP A 59 17.63 8.14 -3.48
N ASP A 60 16.93 7.56 -2.49
CA ASP A 60 17.44 6.41 -1.72
C ASP A 60 17.36 5.09 -2.52
N PHE A 61 16.71 5.11 -3.70
CA PHE A 61 16.47 3.94 -4.53
C PHE A 61 17.25 4.01 -5.84
N GLU A 62 17.80 2.87 -6.27
CA GLU A 62 18.41 2.72 -7.59
C GLU A 62 17.36 2.67 -8.71
N SER A 63 16.16 2.18 -8.38
CA SER A 63 15.00 2.21 -9.27
C SER A 63 13.77 2.62 -8.47
N TYR A 64 12.98 3.54 -9.00
CA TYR A 64 11.70 3.94 -8.45
C TYR A 64 10.70 4.14 -9.58
N GLU A 65 9.67 3.30 -9.60
CA GLU A 65 8.62 3.29 -10.60
C GLU A 65 7.25 3.48 -9.93
N SER A 66 6.45 4.38 -10.50
CA SER A 66 5.09 4.67 -10.05
C SER A 66 4.12 4.43 -11.19
N LYS A 67 3.05 3.69 -10.92
CA LYS A 67 1.99 3.43 -11.92
C LYS A 67 1.28 4.69 -12.40
N ALA A 68 1.37 5.79 -11.65
CA ALA A 68 0.85 7.09 -12.09
C ALA A 68 1.76 7.79 -13.10
N GLU A 69 3.05 7.47 -13.12
CA GLU A 69 4.08 8.13 -13.95
C GLU A 69 4.53 7.27 -15.13
N THR A 70 4.26 5.96 -15.09
CA THR A 70 4.72 5.00 -16.09
C THR A 70 3.58 4.54 -17.01
N GLU A 71 3.78 4.68 -18.33
CA GLU A 71 2.82 4.21 -19.34
C GLU A 71 2.82 2.68 -19.52
N GLN A 72 3.98 2.03 -19.33
CA GLN A 72 4.17 0.59 -19.45
C GLN A 72 4.45 -0.02 -18.08
N TRP A 73 3.42 -0.58 -17.45
CA TRP A 73 3.53 -1.16 -16.12
C TRP A 73 3.89 -2.65 -16.20
N SER A 74 5.02 -3.01 -15.60
CA SER A 74 5.54 -4.40 -15.60
C SER A 74 5.36 -5.12 -14.26
N HIS A 75 4.80 -4.44 -13.25
CA HIS A 75 4.53 -4.99 -11.92
C HIS A 75 3.08 -5.47 -11.79
N GLY A 76 2.74 -6.16 -10.70
CA GLY A 76 1.38 -6.67 -10.49
C GLY A 76 0.30 -5.58 -10.59
N ASP A 77 -0.91 -5.94 -11.04
CA ASP A 77 -2.00 -4.97 -11.28
C ASP A 77 -2.37 -4.15 -10.04
N GLY A 78 -2.27 -4.75 -8.86
CA GLY A 78 -2.52 -4.09 -7.57
C GLY A 78 -1.36 -3.23 -7.07
N VAL A 79 -0.16 -3.37 -7.63
CA VAL A 79 1.03 -2.59 -7.25
C VAL A 79 0.93 -1.20 -7.88
N LEU A 80 1.17 -0.17 -7.07
CA LEU A 80 1.16 1.23 -7.49
C LEU A 80 2.56 1.85 -7.45
N VAL A 81 3.42 1.40 -6.55
CA VAL A 81 4.81 1.84 -6.46
C VAL A 81 5.69 0.61 -6.34
N PHE A 82 6.74 0.58 -7.16
CA PHE A 82 7.84 -0.36 -7.03
C PHE A 82 9.13 0.44 -6.83
N ALA A 83 9.94 0.05 -5.85
CA ALA A 83 11.24 0.66 -5.65
C ALA A 83 12.29 -0.37 -5.27
N LYS A 84 13.54 -0.14 -5.65
CA LYS A 84 14.68 -1.02 -5.36
C LYS A 84 15.79 -0.24 -4.70
N ALA A 85 16.16 -0.62 -3.49
CA ALA A 85 17.24 0.00 -2.75
C ALA A 85 18.61 -0.58 -3.16
N PRO A 86 19.73 0.18 -3.01
CA PRO A 86 21.08 -0.26 -3.35
C PRO A 86 21.55 -1.53 -2.65
N ALA A 87 21.01 -1.81 -1.46
CA ALA A 87 21.31 -3.03 -0.70
C ALA A 87 20.65 -4.29 -1.28
N GLY A 88 19.83 -4.16 -2.34
CA GLY A 88 19.12 -5.24 -2.99
C GLY A 88 17.69 -5.45 -2.48
N GLN A 89 17.20 -4.63 -1.55
CA GLN A 89 15.82 -4.70 -1.07
C GLN A 89 14.84 -4.17 -2.12
N GLU A 90 13.73 -4.88 -2.31
CA GLU A 90 12.66 -4.49 -3.23
C GLU A 90 11.40 -4.15 -2.44
N PHE A 91 10.78 -3.02 -2.76
CA PHE A 91 9.62 -2.45 -2.10
C PHE A 91 8.46 -2.44 -3.08
N GLU A 92 7.36 -3.09 -2.71
CA GLU A 92 6.11 -3.10 -3.47
C GLU A 92 5.01 -2.46 -2.62
N VAL A 93 4.49 -1.31 -3.04
CA VAL A 93 3.29 -0.73 -2.42
C VAL A 93 2.08 -1.06 -3.27
N TYR A 94 1.07 -1.70 -2.67
CA TYR A 94 -0.09 -2.20 -3.39
C TYR A 94 -1.40 -1.98 -2.61
N LEU A 95 -2.51 -1.98 -3.34
CA LEU A 95 -3.85 -1.92 -2.78
C LEU A 95 -4.48 -3.31 -2.75
N ASP A 96 -5.01 -3.68 -1.58
CA ASP A 96 -5.85 -4.85 -1.41
C ASP A 96 -7.29 -4.40 -1.13
N THR A 97 -8.22 -4.78 -2.01
CA THR A 97 -9.63 -4.38 -1.91
C THR A 97 -10.44 -5.50 -1.24
N LYS A 98 -11.20 -5.15 -0.20
CA LYS A 98 -12.07 -6.08 0.53
C LYS A 98 -13.48 -5.52 0.69
N PRO A 99 -14.52 -6.37 0.75
CA PRO A 99 -15.86 -5.93 1.09
C PRO A 99 -15.90 -5.31 2.49
N ASN A 100 -16.69 -4.26 2.68
CA ASN A 100 -16.89 -3.60 3.96
C ASN A 100 -18.06 -4.22 4.75
N ASP A 101 -17.99 -5.52 5.03
CA ASP A 101 -19.07 -6.26 5.70
C ASP A 101 -19.37 -5.72 7.12
N LEU A 102 -18.36 -5.14 7.76
CA LEU A 102 -18.43 -4.57 9.10
C LEU A 102 -18.86 -3.09 9.12
N LYS A 103 -19.15 -2.49 7.95
CA LYS A 103 -19.68 -1.12 7.81
C LYS A 103 -18.80 -0.07 8.48
N PHE A 104 -17.48 -0.17 8.31
CA PHE A 104 -16.55 0.86 8.76
C PHE A 104 -16.80 2.17 8.01
N GLU A 105 -16.62 3.27 8.73
CA GLU A 105 -16.68 4.63 8.22
C GLU A 105 -15.26 5.21 8.15
N GLY A 106 -14.99 6.03 7.14
CA GLY A 106 -13.78 6.81 7.04
C GLY A 106 -13.93 8.16 7.75
N ASN A 107 -12.82 8.73 8.20
CA ASN A 107 -12.73 10.12 8.63
C ASN A 107 -12.90 11.09 7.44
N GLU A 108 -12.67 12.39 7.63
CA GLU A 108 -12.74 13.41 6.56
C GLU A 108 -11.77 13.14 5.38
N ALA A 109 -10.70 12.37 5.61
CA ALA A 109 -9.74 11.95 4.59
C ALA A 109 -10.09 10.57 3.98
N GLY A 110 -11.20 9.96 4.38
CA GLY A 110 -11.61 8.62 3.96
C GLY A 110 -10.79 7.49 4.60
N GLN A 111 -9.99 7.78 5.63
CA GLN A 111 -9.19 6.79 6.36
C GLN A 111 -10.01 6.17 7.49
N VAL A 112 -9.92 4.85 7.64
CA VAL A 112 -10.55 4.14 8.75
C VAL A 112 -9.64 4.23 9.97
N GLU A 113 -10.05 5.04 10.96
CA GLU A 113 -9.37 5.21 12.25
C GLU A 113 -10.00 4.27 13.29
N GLY A 114 -9.77 2.97 13.14
CA GLY A 114 -10.28 1.95 14.07
C GLY A 114 -9.26 0.85 14.31
N ASN A 115 -9.43 0.09 15.39
CA ASN A 115 -8.65 -1.13 15.61
C ASN A 115 -9.05 -2.19 14.58
N LEU A 116 -8.32 -2.25 13.47
CA LEU A 116 -8.53 -3.23 12.42
C LEU A 116 -7.75 -4.51 12.79
N HIS A 117 -8.49 -5.57 13.11
CA HIS A 117 -7.90 -6.88 13.34
C HIS A 117 -7.68 -7.56 11.99
N TYR A 118 -6.43 -7.60 11.54
CA TYR A 118 -6.03 -8.40 10.40
C TYR A 118 -5.72 -9.81 10.89
N GLY A 119 -6.56 -10.78 10.49
CA GLY A 119 -6.25 -12.19 10.69
C GLY A 119 -5.00 -12.55 9.90
N MET A 120 -3.99 -13.09 10.60
CA MET A 120 -2.75 -13.60 10.02
C MET A 120 -2.99 -14.91 9.29
#